data_AF-A0A821VCT1-F1
#
_entry.id   AF-A0A821VCT1-F1
#
_cell.length_a   1.000
_cell.length_b   1.000
_cell.length_c   1.000
_cell.angle_alpha   90.00
_cell.angle_beta   90.00
_cell.angle_gamma   90.00
#
_symmetry.space_group_name_H-M   'P 1'
#
loop_
_entity.id
_entity.type
_entity.pdbx_description
1 polymer ?
#
loop_
_entity_poly.entity_id
_entity_poly.type
_entity_poly.pdbx_seq_one_letter_code
_entity_poly.pdbx_strand_id
1 'polypeptide(L)'
;MSSLKNYLCNLNFFAPAPDSNEREDEQQRLSNIIATQVYLIVLLISLISIGIFLWISPNMTTVTLKYLTKEQLKSLPIGIQCPCSRISISYSEFTSLDPNYHQICSSDFISDRWINAIYTGSNVTYFNIR
;
A
#
# COMPACT_ATOMS: atom_id res chain seq x y z
N MET A 1 -49.13 -12.20 10.13
CA MET A 1 -48.11 -11.62 11.04
C MET A 1 -48.34 -11.99 12.52
N SER A 2 -49.56 -12.34 12.97
CA SER A 2 -49.82 -12.75 14.36
C SER A 2 -49.31 -14.16 14.70
N SER A 3 -49.43 -15.12 13.77
CA SER A 3 -49.00 -16.52 14.03
C SER A 3 -47.49 -16.66 14.21
N LEU A 4 -46.68 -15.90 13.46
CA LEU A 4 -45.22 -15.91 13.61
C LEU A 4 -44.78 -15.32 14.96
N LYS A 5 -45.43 -14.22 15.38
CA LYS A 5 -45.18 -13.59 16.68
C LYS A 5 -45.52 -14.56 17.83
N ASN A 6 -46.63 -15.27 17.72
CA ASN A 6 -47.04 -16.25 18.73
C ASN A 6 -46.10 -17.45 18.80
N TYR A 7 -45.54 -17.88 17.66
CA TYR A 7 -44.53 -18.94 17.62
C TYR A 7 -43.22 -18.50 18.28
N LEU A 8 -42.74 -17.30 17.96
CA LEU A 8 -41.55 -16.72 18.59
C LEU A 8 -41.72 -16.45 20.09
N CYS A 9 -42.93 -16.07 20.52
CA CYS A 9 -43.23 -15.86 21.94
C CYS A 9 -43.20 -17.14 22.78
N ASN A 10 -43.48 -18.31 22.18
CA ASN A 10 -43.51 -19.60 22.87
C ASN A 10 -42.23 -20.42 22.64
N LEU A 11 -41.22 -19.84 21.99
CA LEU A 11 -39.96 -20.53 21.75
C LEU A 11 -39.19 -20.66 23.07
N ASN A 12 -38.86 -21.89 23.45
CA ASN A 12 -37.98 -22.17 24.56
C ASN A 12 -36.82 -23.04 24.06
N PHE A 13 -35.61 -22.51 24.15
CA PHE A 13 -34.41 -23.22 23.74
C PHE A 13 -33.87 -24.15 24.84
N PHE A 14 -34.27 -23.94 26.10
CA PHE A 14 -33.77 -24.70 27.25
C PHE A 14 -34.69 -25.87 27.55
N ALA A 15 -34.13 -27.08 27.57
CA ALA A 15 -34.85 -28.28 27.95
C ALA A 15 -35.22 -28.23 29.46
N PRO A 16 -36.43 -28.69 29.83
CA PRO A 16 -36.80 -28.82 31.24
C PRO A 16 -35.95 -29.89 31.93
N ALA A 17 -35.67 -29.69 33.22
CA ALA A 17 -34.99 -30.69 34.03
C ALA A 17 -35.92 -31.90 34.25
N PRO A 18 -35.40 -33.13 34.25
CA PRO A 18 -36.23 -34.34 34.29
C PRO A 18 -36.88 -34.63 35.67
N ASP A 19 -36.60 -33.86 36.73
CA ASP A 19 -36.91 -34.26 38.12
C ASP A 19 -37.33 -33.08 39.03
N SER A 20 -38.00 -32.06 38.49
CA SER A 20 -38.44 -30.87 39.22
C SER A 20 -39.91 -30.96 39.65
N ASN A 21 -40.25 -30.33 40.78
CA ASN A 21 -41.63 -30.28 41.26
C ASN A 21 -42.50 -29.40 40.35
N GLU A 22 -43.81 -29.66 40.23
CA GLU A 22 -44.74 -28.94 39.34
C GLU A 22 -44.66 -27.39 39.45
N ARG A 23 -44.43 -26.86 40.67
CA ARG A 23 -44.30 -25.42 40.91
C ARG A 23 -42.94 -24.86 40.51
N GLU A 24 -41.88 -25.64 40.68
CA GLU A 24 -40.51 -25.27 40.26
C GLU A 24 -40.40 -25.32 38.74
N ASP A 25 -41.07 -26.29 38.11
CA ASP A 25 -41.18 -26.43 36.66
C ASP A 25 -41.80 -25.20 35.99
N GLU A 26 -42.89 -24.68 36.53
CA GLU A 26 -43.56 -23.50 35.95
C GLU A 26 -42.67 -22.26 36.04
N GLN A 27 -42.05 -22.03 37.19
CA GLN A 27 -41.13 -20.91 37.39
C GLN A 27 -39.89 -21.02 36.49
N GLN A 28 -39.34 -22.22 36.33
CA GLN A 28 -38.20 -22.49 35.47
C GLN A 28 -38.55 -22.30 33.98
N ARG A 29 -39.75 -22.72 33.55
CA ARG A 29 -40.22 -22.51 32.17
C ARG A 29 -40.33 -21.03 31.81
N LEU A 30 -40.89 -20.21 32.69
CA LEU A 30 -41.01 -18.76 32.45
C LEU A 30 -39.63 -18.10 32.34
N SER A 31 -38.71 -18.44 33.25
CA SER A 31 -37.33 -17.96 33.21
C SER A 31 -36.62 -18.35 31.92
N ASN A 32 -36.79 -19.60 31.48
CA ASN A 32 -36.19 -20.14 30.26
C ASN A 32 -36.71 -19.47 28.98
N ILE A 33 -38.01 -19.16 28.91
CA ILE A 33 -38.60 -18.41 27.79
C ILE A 33 -37.99 -17.00 27.73
N ILE A 34 -37.90 -16.30 28.86
CA ILE A 34 -37.32 -14.96 28.93
C ILE A 34 -35.83 -15.00 28.52
N ALA A 35 -35.07 -15.97 29.03
CA ALA A 35 -33.67 -16.17 28.67
C ALA A 35 -33.50 -16.44 27.17
N THR A 36 -34.38 -17.23 26.56
CA THR A 36 -34.38 -17.51 25.12
C THR A 36 -34.63 -16.23 24.31
N GLN A 37 -35.56 -15.37 24.74
CA GLN A 37 -35.84 -14.11 24.07
C GLN A 37 -34.64 -13.15 24.15
N VAL A 38 -34.02 -13.02 25.33
CA VAL A 38 -32.82 -12.19 25.52
C VAL A 38 -31.67 -12.71 24.65
N TYR A 39 -31.46 -14.03 24.63
CA TYR A 39 -30.43 -14.65 23.81
C TYR A 39 -30.62 -14.35 22.32
N LEU A 40 -31.84 -14.51 21.79
CA LEU A 40 -32.13 -14.22 20.38
C LEU A 40 -31.92 -12.75 20.02
N ILE A 41 -32.30 -11.82 20.91
CA ILE A 41 -32.07 -10.38 20.70
C ILE A 41 -30.57 -10.09 20.66
N VAL A 42 -29.80 -10.60 21.63
CA VAL A 42 -28.35 -10.41 21.68
C VAL A 42 -27.65 -11.02 20.46
N LEU A 43 -28.08 -12.22 20.03
CA LEU A 43 -27.56 -12.90 18.85
C LEU A 43 -27.84 -12.10 17.57
N LEU A 44 -29.04 -11.53 17.42
CA LEU A 44 -29.34 -10.66 16.29
C LEU A 44 -28.48 -9.39 16.30
N ILE A 45 -28.32 -8.76 17.46
CA ILE A 45 -27.47 -7.57 17.61
C ILE A 45 -26.03 -7.89 17.25
N SER A 46 -25.49 -9.04 17.68
CA SER A 46 -24.11 -9.43 17.38
C SER A 46 -23.89 -9.75 15.90
N LEU A 47 -24.85 -10.41 15.24
CA LEU A 47 -24.78 -10.64 13.80
C LEU A 47 -24.87 -9.34 13.00
N ILE A 48 -25.73 -8.41 13.41
CA ILE A 48 -25.85 -7.09 12.80
C ILE A 48 -24.56 -6.29 12.98
N SER A 49 -23.96 -6.30 14.18
CA SER A 49 -22.72 -5.55 14.42
C SER A 49 -21.56 -6.09 13.59
N ILE A 50 -21.43 -7.41 13.44
CA ILE A 50 -20.46 -8.04 12.55
C ILE A 50 -20.73 -7.63 11.10
N GLY A 51 -21.99 -7.66 10.65
CA GLY A 51 -22.35 -7.24 9.30
C GLY A 51 -21.95 -5.79 9.01
N ILE A 52 -22.25 -4.87 9.94
CA ILE A 52 -21.86 -3.46 9.84
C ILE A 52 -20.34 -3.31 9.82
N PHE A 53 -19.61 -4.04 10.66
CA PHE A 53 -18.16 -3.99 10.68
C PHE A 53 -17.55 -4.44 9.35
N LEU A 54 -18.10 -5.49 8.74
CA LEU A 54 -17.65 -5.97 7.43
C LEU A 54 -18.02 -4.99 6.31
N TRP A 55 -19.16 -4.30 6.42
CA TRP A 55 -19.57 -3.26 5.46
C TRP A 55 -18.74 -1.98 5.58
N ILE A 56 -18.40 -1.56 6.80
CA ILE A 56 -17.63 -0.34 7.03
C ILE A 56 -16.14 -0.54 6.73
N SER A 57 -15.65 -1.78 6.77
CA SER A 57 -14.27 -2.11 6.41
C SER A 57 -14.04 -1.73 4.95
N PRO A 58 -13.30 -0.64 4.67
CA PRO A 58 -13.06 -0.23 3.29
C PRO A 58 -12.15 -1.24 2.63
N ASN A 59 -12.41 -1.55 1.36
CA ASN A 59 -11.46 -2.28 0.53
C ASN A 59 -10.16 -1.46 0.47
N MET A 60 -9.08 -1.97 1.05
CA MET A 60 -7.76 -1.33 1.01
C MET A 60 -7.22 -1.36 -0.42
N THR A 61 -7.54 -0.34 -1.22
CA THR A 61 -6.93 -0.15 -2.53
C THR A 61 -5.56 0.47 -2.35
N THR A 62 -4.51 -0.34 -2.42
CA THR A 62 -3.13 0.15 -2.44
C THR A 62 -2.86 0.75 -3.81
N VAL A 63 -2.99 2.07 -3.94
CA VAL A 63 -2.60 2.78 -5.17
C VAL A 63 -1.08 2.87 -5.22
N THR A 64 -0.46 2.05 -6.07
CA THR A 64 0.98 2.15 -6.35
C THR A 64 1.25 3.33 -7.28
N LEU A 65 1.60 4.48 -6.70
CA LEU A 65 2.02 5.68 -7.44
C LEU A 65 3.47 5.50 -7.92
N LYS A 66 3.65 4.98 -9.14
CA LYS A 66 4.98 4.64 -9.69
C LYS A 66 5.77 5.87 -10.15
N TYR A 67 5.08 6.96 -10.53
CA TYR A 67 5.70 8.18 -11.05
C TYR A 67 4.90 9.40 -10.58
N LEU A 68 5.38 10.05 -9.52
CA LEU A 68 4.75 11.23 -8.96
C LEU A 68 5.25 12.50 -9.67
N THR A 69 4.35 13.31 -10.22
CA THR A 69 4.70 14.66 -10.70
C THR A 69 5.05 15.57 -9.52
N LYS A 70 5.94 16.56 -9.71
CA LYS A 70 6.39 17.49 -8.65
C LYS A 70 5.24 18.11 -7.85
N GLU A 71 4.11 18.43 -8.51
CA GLU A 71 2.94 19.02 -7.83
C GLU A 71 2.17 18.01 -6.97
N GLN A 72 2.16 16.73 -7.37
CA GLN A 72 1.51 15.65 -6.62
C GLN A 72 2.30 15.29 -5.34
N LEU A 73 3.61 15.57 -5.32
CA LEU A 73 4.45 15.42 -4.13
C LEU A 73 4.15 16.47 -3.07
N LYS A 74 3.75 17.69 -3.47
CA LYS A 74 3.39 18.76 -2.52
C LYS A 74 2.05 18.51 -1.83
N SER A 75 1.14 17.78 -2.48
CA SER A 75 -0.15 17.41 -1.90
C SER A 75 -0.08 16.21 -0.97
N LEU A 76 1.08 15.57 -0.82
CA LEU A 76 1.24 14.41 0.06
C LEU A 76 1.30 14.84 1.54
N PRO A 77 0.65 14.09 2.45
CA PRO A 77 0.78 14.29 3.88
C PRO A 77 2.24 14.33 4.37
N ILE A 78 2.51 15.20 5.33
CA ILE A 78 3.82 15.31 6.00
C ILE A 78 4.08 14.00 6.76
N GLY A 79 5.17 13.30 6.44
CA GLY A 79 5.60 12.07 7.13
C GLY A 79 5.50 10.77 6.33
N ILE A 80 5.14 10.82 5.05
CA ILE A 80 5.17 9.63 4.19
C ILE A 80 6.62 9.27 3.86
N GLN A 81 7.05 8.09 4.30
CA GLN A 81 8.31 7.47 3.86
C GLN A 81 8.06 6.71 2.55
N CYS A 82 8.71 7.16 1.47
CA CYS A 82 8.76 6.41 0.22
C CYS A 82 9.91 5.39 0.31
N PRO A 83 9.64 4.08 0.24
CA PRO A 83 10.70 3.10 0.13
C PRO A 83 11.41 3.28 -1.22
N CYS A 84 12.74 3.39 -1.20
CA CYS A 84 13.53 3.41 -2.43
C CYS A 84 13.39 2.05 -3.12
N SER A 85 13.01 2.05 -4.41
CA SER A 85 12.94 0.83 -5.21
C SER A 85 14.32 0.18 -5.44
N ARG A 86 15.38 0.99 -5.37
CA ARG A 86 16.78 0.56 -5.43
C ARG A 86 17.60 1.38 -4.45
N ILE A 87 18.52 0.72 -3.74
CA ILE A 87 19.43 1.34 -2.76
C ILE A 87 20.57 2.10 -3.46
N SER A 88 20.93 1.68 -4.68
CA SER A 88 21.89 2.36 -5.53
C SER A 88 21.40 2.34 -6.98
N ILE A 89 21.72 3.40 -7.71
CA ILE A 89 21.40 3.58 -9.13
C ILE A 89 22.73 3.87 -9.83
N SER A 90 23.04 3.15 -10.91
CA SER A 90 24.26 3.40 -11.68
C SER A 90 24.22 4.80 -12.28
N TYR A 91 25.35 5.51 -12.28
CA TYR A 91 25.45 6.84 -12.88
C TYR A 91 25.01 6.86 -14.35
N SER A 92 25.30 5.77 -15.07
CA SER A 92 24.88 5.55 -16.46
C SER A 92 23.37 5.48 -16.67
N GLU A 93 22.59 5.20 -15.62
CA GLU A 93 21.13 5.02 -15.71
C GLU A 93 20.38 6.36 -15.72
N PHE A 94 20.98 7.42 -15.16
CA PHE A 94 20.37 8.75 -15.09
C PHE A 94 21.19 9.84 -15.79
N THR A 95 22.39 9.52 -16.27
CA THR A 95 23.25 10.46 -17.00
C THR A 95 23.52 9.93 -18.41
N SER A 96 23.13 10.71 -19.41
CA SER A 96 23.54 10.51 -20.80
C SER A 96 24.51 11.62 -21.17
N LEU A 97 25.73 11.24 -21.57
CA LEU A 97 26.75 12.17 -22.05
C LEU A 97 26.92 11.95 -23.55
N ASP A 98 26.47 12.91 -24.35
CA ASP A 98 26.76 12.98 -25.78
C ASP A 98 27.64 14.23 -26.05
N PRO A 99 28.96 14.12 -25.81
CA PRO A 99 29.87 15.25 -25.92
C PRO A 99 30.02 15.68 -27.38
N ASN A 100 29.57 16.89 -27.68
CA ASN A 100 29.88 17.55 -28.94
C ASN A 100 31.24 18.23 -28.83
N TYR A 101 32.26 17.59 -29.41
CA TYR A 101 33.61 18.14 -29.45
C TYR A 101 33.69 19.30 -30.43
N HIS A 102 34.47 20.32 -30.07
CA HIS A 102 34.81 21.39 -31.00
C HIS A 102 35.53 20.82 -32.23
N GLN A 103 35.30 21.38 -33.43
CA GLN A 103 35.87 20.85 -34.68
C GLN A 103 37.39 20.65 -34.63
N ILE A 104 38.11 21.50 -33.89
CA ILE A 104 39.56 21.38 -33.72
C ILE A 104 39.99 20.16 -32.89
N CYS A 105 39.14 19.71 -31.96
CA CYS A 105 39.38 18.55 -31.12
C CYS A 105 38.99 17.23 -31.81
N SER A 106 38.43 17.33 -33.02
CA SER A 106 38.13 16.19 -33.89
C SER A 106 38.84 16.32 -35.24
N SER A 107 39.71 17.31 -35.40
CA SER A 107 40.43 17.53 -36.65
C SER A 107 41.72 16.71 -36.68
N ASP A 108 42.30 16.63 -37.87
CA ASP A 108 43.57 15.94 -38.08
C ASP A 108 44.75 16.57 -37.29
N PHE A 109 44.55 17.78 -36.73
CA PHE A 109 45.58 18.49 -35.95
C PHE A 109 45.90 17.84 -34.61
N ILE A 110 44.98 17.04 -34.07
CA ILE A 110 45.22 16.27 -32.84
C ILE A 110 45.70 14.84 -33.13
N SER A 111 45.87 14.47 -34.41
CA SER A 111 46.35 13.14 -34.78
C SER A 111 47.83 12.99 -34.48
N ASP A 112 48.25 11.80 -34.03
CA ASP A 112 49.65 11.48 -33.83
C ASP A 112 50.48 11.69 -35.10
N ARG A 113 49.86 11.48 -36.28
CA ARG A 113 50.49 11.72 -37.57
C ARG A 113 50.87 13.19 -37.75
N TRP A 114 49.92 14.10 -37.55
CA TRP A 114 50.17 15.53 -37.70
C TRP A 114 51.17 16.04 -36.67
N ILE A 115 51.00 15.61 -35.40
CA ILE A 115 51.89 15.93 -34.30
C ILE A 115 53.32 15.47 -34.64
N ASN A 116 53.50 14.22 -35.04
CA ASN A 116 54.80 13.68 -35.40
C ASN A 116 55.39 14.36 -36.65
N ALA A 117 54.58 14.73 -37.64
CA ALA A 117 55.05 15.44 -38.82
C ALA A 117 55.61 16.83 -38.48
N ILE A 118 55.00 17.54 -37.52
CA ILE A 118 55.54 18.79 -37.00
C ILE A 118 56.85 18.53 -36.27
N TYR A 119 56.91 17.53 -35.38
CA TYR A 119 58.12 17.25 -34.58
C TYR A 119 59.30 16.68 -35.39
N THR A 120 59.04 15.93 -36.47
CA THR A 120 60.09 15.33 -37.32
C THR A 120 60.49 16.21 -38.50
N GLY A 121 59.57 17.03 -39.02
CA GLY A 121 59.85 18.00 -40.09
C GLY A 121 60.54 19.28 -39.63
N SER A 122 60.66 19.49 -38.31
CA SER A 122 61.33 20.65 -37.75
C SER A 122 62.64 20.25 -37.07
N ASN A 123 63.77 20.61 -37.68
CA ASN A 123 64.95 20.98 -36.91
C ASN A 123 64.57 22.24 -36.11
N VAL A 124 63.83 22.08 -35.01
CA VAL A 124 63.29 23.18 -34.21
C VAL A 124 64.47 23.94 -33.58
N THR A 125 64.94 24.99 -34.24
CA THR A 125 65.61 26.09 -33.54
C THR A 125 64.53 26.84 -32.79
N TYR A 126 64.52 26.69 -31.47
CA TYR A 126 63.67 27.46 -30.56
C TYR A 126 63.85 28.95 -30.86
N PHE A 127 62.82 29.60 -31.41
CA PHE A 127 62.81 31.05 -31.54
C PHE A 127 62.52 31.63 -30.16
N ASN A 128 63.59 31.97 -29.45
CA ASN A 128 63.53 32.61 -28.14
C ASN A 128 63.18 34.08 -28.34
N ILE A 129 61.91 34.45 -28.13
CA ILE A 129 61.47 35.84 -28.14
C ILE A 129 61.70 36.38 -26.72
N ARG A 130 62.71 37.25 -26.59
CA ARG A 130 62.92 38.12 -25.44
C ARG A 130 62.23 39.46 -25.71
#